data_AF-A0A6V7Q9G2-F1
#
_entry.id   AF-A0A6V7Q9G2-F1
#
_cell.length_a   1.000
_cell.length_b   1.000
_cell.length_c   1.000
_cell.angle_alpha   90.00
_cell.angle_beta   90.00
_cell.angle_gamma   90.00
#
_symmetry.space_group_name_H-M   'P 1'
#
loop_
_entity.id
_entity.type
_entity.pdbx_description
1 polymer ?
#
loop_
_entity_poly.entity_id
_entity_poly.type
_entity_poly.pdbx_seq_one_letter_code
_entity_poly.pdbx_strand_id
1 'polypeptide(L)'
;MVAAREGNSRRGPWSEQEDLQLVRFVRLFGERRWDYLAKVSGLSRSGKSCRLRWVNYLHPSLKRGPMTPQEEELVIELHDKWGNRYGLKYFLSSIYKAEVVIDRANNIRPT
;
A
#
# COMPACT_ATOMS: atom_id res chain seq x y z
N MET A 1 28.81 11.18 11.11
CA MET A 1 28.50 10.31 9.96
C MET A 1 27.50 9.26 10.42
N VAL A 2 26.22 9.36 10.05
CA VAL A 2 25.24 8.31 10.41
C VAL A 2 25.21 7.31 9.26
N ALA A 3 25.90 6.18 9.44
CA ALA A 3 25.91 5.08 8.50
C ALA A 3 24.52 4.44 8.44
N ALA A 4 23.84 4.58 7.30
CA ALA A 4 22.71 3.72 6.98
C ALA A 4 23.27 2.31 6.79
N ARG A 5 22.85 1.38 7.65
CA ARG A 5 23.23 -0.03 7.57
C ARG A 5 22.55 -0.65 6.34
N GLU A 6 23.22 -0.61 5.20
CA GLU A 6 22.91 -1.45 4.05
C GLU A 6 23.19 -2.90 4.45
N GLY A 7 22.13 -3.67 4.75
CA GLY A 7 22.30 -5.10 5.00
C GLY A 7 21.16 -5.83 5.70
N ASN A 8 20.23 -5.15 6.38
CA ASN A 8 19.12 -5.87 7.02
C ASN A 8 17.85 -5.01 7.14
N SER A 9 17.19 -4.75 6.01
CA SER A 9 15.82 -4.22 6.05
C SER A 9 14.93 -5.22 6.81
N ARG A 10 14.29 -4.75 7.88
CA ARG A 10 13.38 -5.56 8.70
C ARG A 10 12.27 -6.12 7.81
N ARG A 11 12.18 -7.44 7.74
CA ARG A 11 11.05 -8.16 7.17
C ARG A 11 10.04 -8.43 8.28
N GLY A 12 8.75 -8.44 7.96
CA GLY A 12 7.68 -8.69 8.93
C GLY A 12 6.75 -7.49 9.17
N PRO A 13 5.79 -7.63 10.10
CA PRO A 13 4.71 -6.66 10.30
C PRO A 13 5.25 -5.29 10.70
N TRP A 14 4.53 -4.24 10.30
CA TRP A 14 4.80 -2.86 10.71
C TRP A 14 4.26 -2.63 12.11
N SER A 15 5.08 -2.04 12.99
CA SER A 15 4.60 -1.57 14.29
C SER A 15 3.92 -0.20 14.17
N GLU A 16 3.10 0.13 15.15
CA GLU A 16 2.43 1.44 15.23
C GLU A 16 3.45 2.59 15.28
N GLN A 17 4.57 2.40 15.96
CA GLN A 17 5.64 3.41 16.02
C GLN A 17 6.30 3.61 14.65
N GLU A 18 6.51 2.53 13.89
CA GLU A 18 7.01 2.64 12.51
C GLU A 18 6.01 3.38 11.60
N ASP A 19 4.71 3.11 11.76
CA ASP A 19 3.65 3.79 11.01
C ASP A 19 3.60 5.28 11.34
N LEU A 20 3.63 5.66 12.63
CA LEU A 20 3.64 7.06 13.06
C LEU A 20 4.85 7.81 12.51
N GLN A 21 6.03 7.18 12.56
CA GLN A 21 7.27 7.75 12.01
C GLN A 21 7.16 7.95 10.50
N LEU A 22 6.66 6.95 9.77
CA LEU A 22 6.44 7.05 8.32
C LEU A 22 5.47 8.19 7.99
N VAL A 23 4.32 8.27 8.67
CA VAL A 23 3.34 9.35 8.47
C VAL A 23 3.97 10.72 8.69
N ARG A 24 4.73 10.89 9.78
CA ARG A 24 5.40 12.16 10.10
C ARG A 24 6.34 12.57 8.98
N PHE A 25 7.19 11.67 8.50
CA PHE A 25 8.17 11.99 7.47
C PHE A 25 7.53 12.22 6.10
N VAL A 26 6.47 11.49 5.75
CA VAL A 26 5.71 11.74 4.53
C VAL A 26 5.07 13.13 4.56
N ARG A 27 4.51 13.57 5.70
CA ARG A 27 3.96 14.92 5.84
C ARG A 27 5.01 16.02 5.68
N LEU A 28 6.24 15.78 6.10
CA LEU A 28 7.34 16.75 6.02
C LEU A 28 7.97 16.84 4.63
N PHE A 29 8.16 15.71 3.95
CA PHE A 29 8.94 15.65 2.70
C PHE A 29 8.10 15.37 1.44
N GLY A 30 6.82 15.05 1.62
CA GLY A 30 5.89 14.62 0.59
C GLY A 30 6.02 13.14 0.22
N GLU A 31 5.09 12.68 -0.61
CA GLU A 31 4.94 11.27 -1.04
C GLU A 31 5.86 10.89 -2.20
N ARG A 32 7.14 11.26 -2.09
CA ARG A 32 8.13 11.11 -3.17
C ARG A 32 9.47 10.64 -2.64
N ARG A 33 10.31 10.09 -3.52
CA ARG A 33 11.68 9.67 -3.20
C ARG A 33 11.73 8.78 -1.95
N TRP A 34 10.97 7.68 -1.98
CA TRP A 34 10.76 6.80 -0.83
C TRP A 34 12.05 6.22 -0.23
N ASP A 35 13.09 5.99 -1.05
CA ASP A 35 14.39 5.53 -0.56
C ASP A 35 15.09 6.59 0.29
N TYR A 36 15.00 7.86 -0.12
CA TYR A 36 15.47 8.99 0.69
C TYR A 36 14.67 9.06 1.99
N LEU A 37 13.34 8.97 1.91
CA LEU A 37 12.46 9.04 3.08
C LEU A 37 12.81 7.96 4.10
N ALA A 38 12.94 6.70 3.67
CA ALA A 38 13.32 5.58 4.53
C ALA A 38 14.68 5.82 5.22
N LYS A 39 15.65 6.37 4.49
CA LYS A 39 16.97 6.69 5.02
C LYS A 39 16.91 7.79 6.08
N VAL A 40 16.18 8.89 5.82
CA VAL A 40 16.14 10.05 6.74
C VAL A 40 15.18 9.84 7.91
N SER A 41 14.17 8.98 7.76
CA SER A 41 13.25 8.65 8.85
C SER A 41 13.85 7.74 9.90
N GLY A 42 15.05 7.18 9.66
CA GLY A 42 15.68 6.21 10.55
C GLY A 42 14.92 4.89 10.63
N LEU A 43 14.02 4.61 9.67
CA LEU A 43 13.30 3.34 9.64
C LEU A 43 14.23 2.26 9.10
N SER A 44 14.23 1.10 9.75
CA SER A 44 14.90 -0.10 9.24
C SER A 44 14.08 -0.79 8.13
N ARG A 45 13.53 -0.01 7.19
CA ARG A 45 12.67 -0.46 6.09
C ARG A 45 13.22 0.06 4.76
N SER A 46 12.96 -0.67 3.67
CA SER A 46 13.31 -0.19 2.32
C SER A 46 12.31 0.86 1.83
N GLY A 47 12.71 1.75 0.92
CA GLY A 47 11.80 2.73 0.34
C GLY A 47 10.60 2.10 -0.34
N LYS A 48 10.79 0.97 -1.04
CA LYS A 48 9.68 0.16 -1.58
C LYS A 48 8.69 -0.28 -0.49
N SER A 49 9.19 -0.73 0.66
CA SER A 49 8.33 -1.14 1.78
C SER A 49 7.56 0.05 2.36
N CYS A 50 8.22 1.20 2.55
CA CYS A 50 7.59 2.44 3.00
C CYS A 50 6.48 2.89 2.04
N ARG A 51 6.75 2.90 0.73
CA ARG A 51 5.75 3.23 -0.30
C ARG A 51 4.54 2.31 -0.20
N LEU A 52 4.75 1.00 -0.18
CA LEU A 52 3.67 0.02 -0.10
C LEU A 52 2.86 0.18 1.19
N ARG A 53 3.51 0.40 2.33
CA ARG A 53 2.81 0.62 3.60
C ARG A 53 1.95 1.87 3.54
N TRP A 54 2.50 2.95 3.00
CA TRP A 54 1.79 4.21 2.87
C TRP A 54 0.54 4.07 2.00
N VAL A 55 0.68 3.64 0.75
CA VAL A 55 -0.43 3.59 -0.20
C VAL A 55 -1.52 2.58 0.21
N ASN A 56 -1.15 1.47 0.85
CA ASN A 56 -2.11 0.40 1.19
C ASN A 56 -2.78 0.56 2.55
N TYR A 57 -2.21 1.34 3.49
CA TYR A 57 -2.71 1.37 4.88
C TYR A 57 -2.77 2.76 5.51
N LEU A 58 -1.79 3.63 5.24
CA LEU A 58 -1.63 4.89 5.99
C LEU A 58 -2.18 6.12 5.27
N HIS A 59 -2.26 6.09 3.94
CA HIS A 59 -2.71 7.24 3.16
C HIS A 59 -4.12 7.70 3.60
N PRO A 60 -4.34 9.00 3.83
CA PRO A 60 -5.60 9.50 4.38
C PRO A 60 -6.79 9.32 3.45
N SER A 61 -6.58 9.32 2.12
CA SER A 61 -7.68 9.10 1.17
C SER A 61 -8.12 7.64 1.04
N LEU A 62 -7.43 6.71 1.72
CA LEU A 62 -7.78 5.29 1.64
C LEU A 62 -9.14 5.06 2.32
N LYS A 63 -10.10 4.49 1.58
CA LYS A 63 -11.40 4.14 2.15
C LYS A 63 -11.24 3.01 3.16
N ARG A 64 -11.77 3.23 4.38
CA ARG A 64 -11.80 2.25 5.47
C ARG A 64 -13.26 1.87 5.72
N GLY A 65 -13.67 0.70 5.24
CA GLY A 65 -15.05 0.24 5.36
C GLY A 65 -15.39 -0.83 4.33
N PRO A 66 -16.60 -1.41 4.40
CA PRO A 66 -17.09 -2.31 3.38
C PRO A 66 -17.19 -1.58 2.04
N MET A 67 -16.88 -2.29 0.96
CA MET A 67 -17.10 -1.81 -0.40
C MET A 67 -18.60 -1.73 -0.65
N THR A 68 -19.06 -0.69 -1.34
CA THR A 68 -20.47 -0.61 -1.73
C THR A 68 -20.76 -1.59 -2.88
N PRO A 69 -22.01 -2.07 -3.06
CA PRO A 69 -22.35 -2.98 -4.16
C PRO A 69 -21.95 -2.43 -5.53
N GLN A 70 -22.06 -1.12 -5.74
CA GLN A 70 -21.67 -0.46 -6.99
C GLN A 70 -20.16 -0.52 -7.23
N GLU A 71 -19.36 -0.40 -6.16
CA GLU A 71 -17.91 -0.53 -6.26
C GLU A 71 -17.49 -1.99 -6.47
N GLU A 72 -18.22 -2.95 -5.92
CA GLU A 72 -18.00 -4.38 -6.18
C GLU A 72 -18.29 -4.72 -7.65
N GLU A 73 -19.39 -4.21 -8.21
CA GLU A 73 -19.73 -4.39 -9.63
C GLU A 73 -18.65 -3.80 -10.54
N LEU A 74 -18.17 -2.58 -10.24
CA LEU A 74 -17.09 -1.95 -10.98
C LEU A 74 -15.79 -2.77 -10.90
N VAL A 75 -15.46 -3.35 -9.75
CA VAL A 75 -14.30 -4.22 -9.59
C VAL A 75 -14.42 -5.45 -10.49
N ILE A 76 -15.59 -6.08 -10.57
CA ILE A 76 -15.85 -7.24 -11.43
C ILE A 76 -15.72 -6.85 -12.89
N GLU A 77 -16.36 -5.76 -13.32
CA GLU A 77 -16.30 -5.29 -14.71
C GLU A 77 -14.86 -5.01 -15.15
N LEU A 78 -14.11 -4.30 -14.30
CA LEU A 78 -12.70 -3.99 -14.58
C LEU A 78 -11.84 -5.26 -14.59
N HIS A 79 -12.11 -6.23 -13.72
CA HIS A 79 -11.43 -7.52 -13.71
C HIS A 79 -11.75 -8.34 -14.97
N ASP A 80 -12.99 -8.38 -15.43
CA ASP A 80 -13.37 -9.08 -16.66
C ASP A 80 -12.72 -8.45 -17.89
N LYS A 81 -12.69 -7.12 -17.93
CA LYS A 81 -12.12 -6.39 -19.06
C LYS A 81 -10.61 -6.54 -19.16
N TRP A 82 -9.90 -6.53 -18.01
CA TRP A 82 -8.44 -6.41 -17.98
C TRP A 82 -7.71 -7.56 -17.30
N GLY A 83 -8.41 -8.52 -16.72
CA GLY A 83 -7.85 -9.63 -15.95
C GLY A 83 -7.07 -9.18 -14.72
N ASN A 84 -6.33 -10.11 -14.12
CA ASN A 84 -5.51 -9.88 -12.93
C ASN A 84 -4.17 -9.18 -13.24
N ARG A 85 -4.19 -8.23 -14.18
CA ARG A 85 -3.00 -7.48 -14.57
C ARG A 85 -2.60 -6.53 -13.43
N TYR A 86 -1.29 -6.36 -13.25
CA TYR A 86 -0.70 -5.52 -12.21
C TYR A 86 -1.32 -4.10 -12.13
N GLY A 87 -1.77 -3.54 -13.26
CA GLY A 87 -2.44 -2.24 -13.31
C GLY A 87 -3.72 -2.15 -12.46
N LEU A 88 -4.55 -3.21 -12.47
CA LEU A 88 -5.79 -3.24 -11.68
C LEU A 88 -5.49 -3.30 -10.18
N LYS A 89 -4.48 -4.07 -9.79
CA LYS A 89 -3.98 -4.14 -8.41
C LYS A 89 -3.51 -2.77 -7.91
N TYR A 90 -2.77 -2.02 -8.73
CA TYR A 90 -2.31 -0.69 -8.35
C TYR A 90 -3.44 0.34 -8.31
N PHE A 91 -4.37 0.30 -9.27
CA PHE A 91 -5.55 1.16 -9.30
C PHE A 91 -6.40 0.97 -8.05
N LEU A 92 -6.74 -0.28 -7.72
CA LEU A 92 -7.58 -0.58 -6.58
C LEU A 92 -6.84 -0.38 -5.26
N SER A 93 -5.52 -0.61 -5.19
CA SER A 93 -4.71 -0.28 -4.00
C SER A 93 -4.71 1.22 -3.62
N SER A 94 -5.00 2.10 -4.59
CA SER A 94 -5.09 3.55 -4.35
C SER A 94 -6.43 3.99 -3.77
N ILE A 95 -7.43 3.10 -3.77
CA ILE A 95 -8.81 3.37 -3.33
C ILE A 95 -9.18 2.47 -2.13
N TYR A 96 -8.80 1.19 -2.21
CA TYR A 96 -9.12 0.10 -1.30
C TYR A 96 -7.88 -0.74 -0.96
N LYS A 97 -7.92 -1.50 0.14
CA LYS A 97 -6.83 -2.44 0.47
C LYS A 97 -6.73 -3.52 -0.61
N ALA A 98 -5.58 -3.64 -1.26
CA ALA A 98 -5.37 -4.52 -2.43
C ALA A 98 -5.79 -5.99 -2.21
N GLU A 99 -5.59 -6.53 -1.01
CA GLU A 99 -5.91 -7.93 -0.66
C GLU A 99 -7.42 -8.18 -0.61
N VAL A 100 -8.20 -7.24 -0.05
CA VAL A 100 -9.66 -7.34 0.07
C VAL A 100 -10.34 -7.44 -1.29
N VAL A 101 -9.77 -6.78 -2.29
CA VAL A 101 -10.40 -6.64 -3.61
C VAL A 101 -10.09 -7.84 -4.51
N ILE A 102 -8.86 -8.35 -4.47
CA ILE A 102 -8.46 -9.54 -5.24
C ILE A 102 -9.21 -10.77 -4.73
N ASP A 103 -9.31 -10.94 -3.41
CA ASP A 103 -10.00 -12.10 -2.83
C ASP A 103 -11.51 -12.09 -3.16
N ARG A 104 -12.14 -10.91 -3.21
CA ARG A 104 -13.56 -10.81 -3.62
C ARG A 104 -13.75 -10.99 -5.12
N ALA A 105 -12.92 -10.38 -5.96
CA ALA A 105 -12.99 -10.56 -7.41
C ALA A 105 -12.82 -12.03 -7.82
N ASN A 106 -11.96 -12.77 -7.12
CA ASN A 106 -11.75 -14.20 -7.36
C ASN A 106 -12.87 -15.10 -6.80
N ASN A 107 -13.54 -14.70 -5.71
CA ASN A 107 -14.60 -15.51 -5.07
C ASN A 107 -16.02 -15.30 -5.65
N ILE A 108 -16.23 -14.33 -6.55
CA ILE A 108 -17.55 -14.05 -7.14
C ILE A 108 -17.84 -14.91 -8.38
N ARG A 109 -16.85 -15.65 -8.91
CA ARG A 109 -17.10 -16.72 -9.89
C ARG A 109 -17.08 -18.09 -9.21
N PRO A 110 -18.20 -18.83 -9.13
CA PRO A 110 -18.10 -20.27 -9.05
C PRO A 110 -17.51 -20.73 -10.39
N THR A 111 -16.49 -21.58 -10.34
CA THR A 111 -16.03 -22.35 -11.52
C THR A 111 -17.20 -23.03 -12.22
#